data_AF-A0A2K9P2G3-F1
#
_entry.id   AF-A0A2K9P2G3-F1
#
_cell.length_a   1.000
_cell.length_b   1.000
_cell.length_c   1.000
_cell.angle_alpha   90.00
_cell.angle_beta   90.00
_cell.angle_gamma   90.00
#
_symmetry.space_group_name_H-M   'P 1'
#
loop_
_entity.id
_entity.type
_entity.pdbx_description
1 polymer ?
#
loop_
_entity_poly.entity_id
_entity_poly.type
_entity_poly.pdbx_seq_one_letter_code
_entity_poly.pdbx_strand_id
1 'polypeptide(L)'
;MRHIKRIICTVLFAAMLITSLSAVTVSADESIKVILDGKQLQFDVPPQTIEWRTMVPMRVIFEELGAEVYWEDSTQTITAYKGSTTIVMQIGNKMLTKDGQQIEMDVPPLEIDGRTLVPVRAISESLGCNVSWIEDTQTVQITSGSAPGNAPSANSLVMKDTYIGDDYRVSEEGVQTYNGILVFGTMAMHPEELTQDSAKAYASVVNEVADSLPGVNTYNILIPTSDEFYAPKSYYKDQLSAFKTVYENLNDNVTAVNAVKPLWDHASEKIYFSTDHHWTQRGSYYAYQAFKEAKGETAPPLDSYERQVSENYVGSFAAKMEGTPGEEILKDNPDYVEKFMPLVEANGTIYNDQERQQVKYENVPVIKDYNSYIAFIAGDNPMTVYKTSAGNGKKLVILKESYGNAFSTWTVNDYSEVYIVDIRRFNGNDGNANTFSLSSLYQDIHFDDLVIITYPPMMAYGSMRNLLKNMK
;
A
#
# COMPACT_ATOMS: atom_id res chain seq x y z
N MET A 1 44.49 -14.81 97.37
CA MET A 1 44.38 -13.33 97.49
C MET A 1 43.44 -12.81 96.40
N ARG A 2 42.82 -11.64 96.61
CA ARG A 2 42.15 -10.75 95.61
C ARG A 2 41.09 -11.34 94.63
N HIS A 3 39.82 -11.21 95.07
CA HIS A 3 38.69 -10.59 94.34
C HIS A 3 38.04 -11.26 93.11
N ILE A 4 36.87 -10.69 92.75
CA ILE A 4 35.77 -11.25 91.95
C ILE A 4 35.27 -10.16 90.99
N LYS A 5 34.94 -10.50 89.71
CA LYS A 5 33.69 -10.12 88.96
C LYS A 5 33.81 -10.20 87.40
N ARG A 6 32.95 -11.06 86.82
CA ARG A 6 32.00 -10.80 85.69
C ARG A 6 32.46 -10.29 84.29
N ILE A 7 31.89 -10.95 83.24
CA ILE A 7 31.09 -10.39 82.09
C ILE A 7 31.68 -10.31 80.63
N ILE A 8 31.02 -11.09 79.71
CA ILE A 8 30.58 -10.84 78.30
C ILE A 8 31.53 -10.89 77.06
N CYS A 9 31.07 -11.64 76.01
CA CYS A 9 31.40 -11.68 74.55
C CYS A 9 32.88 -11.89 74.08
N THR A 10 33.25 -12.43 72.90
CA THR A 10 32.63 -13.08 71.70
C THR A 10 33.71 -14.04 71.08
N VAL A 11 33.71 -14.75 69.92
CA VAL A 11 32.98 -14.90 68.62
C VAL A 11 33.03 -16.44 68.30
N LEU A 12 31.99 -17.21 67.93
CA LEU A 12 31.16 -17.34 66.70
C LEU A 12 31.83 -17.92 65.43
N PHE A 13 32.07 -19.25 65.37
CA PHE A 13 32.10 -20.03 64.11
C PHE A 13 31.89 -21.55 64.36
N ALA A 14 30.77 -22.12 63.90
CA ALA A 14 30.51 -23.57 63.84
C ALA A 14 29.38 -23.86 62.84
N ALA A 15 29.44 -24.98 62.12
CA ALA A 15 28.52 -25.25 61.01
C ALA A 15 27.12 -25.70 61.46
N MET A 16 26.09 -25.27 60.72
CA MET A 16 24.74 -25.83 60.79
C MET A 16 24.33 -26.28 59.38
N LEU A 17 23.86 -27.52 59.26
CA LEU A 17 23.36 -28.05 57.99
C LEU A 17 22.02 -27.37 57.65
N ILE A 18 21.93 -26.75 56.47
CA ILE A 18 20.67 -26.27 55.91
C ILE A 18 20.32 -27.18 54.72
N THR A 19 19.39 -28.09 54.93
CA THR A 19 18.75 -28.83 53.83
C THR A 19 17.76 -27.90 53.13
N SER A 20 18.23 -27.19 52.11
CA SER A 20 17.39 -26.32 51.29
C SER A 20 16.35 -27.14 50.53
N LEU A 21 15.08 -27.02 50.91
CA LEU A 21 13.97 -27.57 50.15
C LEU A 21 13.79 -26.70 48.89
N SER A 22 14.32 -27.15 47.75
CA SER A 22 14.09 -26.46 46.47
C SER A 22 12.61 -26.52 46.13
N ALA A 23 11.93 -25.37 46.20
CA ALA A 23 10.59 -25.25 45.66
C ALA A 23 10.66 -25.48 44.14
N VAL A 24 10.00 -26.53 43.64
CA VAL A 24 9.85 -26.73 42.20
C VAL A 24 8.90 -25.66 41.69
N THR A 25 9.45 -24.62 41.08
CA THR A 25 8.69 -23.68 40.26
C THR A 25 8.18 -24.44 39.05
N VAL A 26 6.89 -24.79 39.07
CA VAL A 26 6.18 -25.25 37.87
C VAL A 26 6.30 -24.12 36.83
N SER A 27 6.87 -24.44 35.66
CA SER A 27 6.96 -23.46 34.58
C SER A 27 5.57 -23.05 34.13
N ALA A 28 5.44 -21.83 33.60
CA ALA A 28 4.27 -21.51 32.79
C ALA A 28 4.23 -22.44 31.57
N ASP A 29 3.03 -22.82 31.16
CA ASP A 29 2.77 -23.73 30.07
C ASP A 29 3.15 -23.08 28.72
N GLU A 30 4.10 -23.66 28.00
CA GLU A 30 4.60 -23.20 26.69
C GLU A 30 3.67 -23.65 25.54
N SER A 31 2.35 -23.69 25.80
CA SER A 31 1.36 -24.17 24.82
C SER A 31 1.12 -23.15 23.71
N ILE A 32 1.13 -23.66 22.47
CA ILE A 32 0.94 -22.87 21.25
C ILE A 32 -0.51 -22.39 21.18
N LYS A 33 -0.69 -21.07 20.97
CA LYS A 33 -2.00 -20.44 20.84
C LYS A 33 -2.40 -20.35 19.38
N VAL A 34 -3.71 -20.42 19.11
CA VAL A 34 -4.28 -20.10 17.81
C VAL A 34 -5.35 -19.05 18.01
N ILE A 35 -5.23 -17.93 17.30
CA ILE A 35 -6.22 -16.84 17.30
C ILE A 35 -6.76 -16.71 15.88
N LEU A 36 -8.08 -16.85 15.72
CA LEU A 36 -8.80 -16.61 14.48
C LEU A 36 -9.64 -15.35 14.63
N ASP A 37 -9.43 -14.33 13.80
CA ASP A 37 -10.23 -13.10 13.77
C ASP A 37 -10.38 -12.42 15.17
N GLY A 38 -9.31 -12.50 15.98
CA GLY A 38 -9.26 -11.98 17.35
C GLY A 38 -9.81 -12.92 18.43
N LYS A 39 -10.50 -14.01 18.06
CA LYS A 39 -10.97 -15.07 18.97
C LYS A 39 -9.87 -16.11 19.17
N GLN A 40 -9.40 -16.29 20.41
CA GLN A 40 -8.54 -17.44 20.74
C GLN A 40 -9.36 -18.73 20.69
N LEU A 41 -8.89 -19.70 19.90
CA LEU A 41 -9.51 -21.02 19.78
C LEU A 41 -9.06 -21.95 20.91
N GLN A 42 -9.88 -22.97 21.18
CA GLN A 42 -9.65 -23.97 22.23
C GLN A 42 -9.68 -25.36 21.60
N PHE A 43 -8.80 -26.25 22.05
CA PHE A 43 -8.62 -27.58 21.49
C PHE A 43 -8.59 -28.62 22.60
N ASP A 44 -9.09 -29.82 22.31
CA ASP A 44 -9.10 -30.95 23.25
C ASP A 44 -7.78 -31.75 23.23
N VAL A 45 -7.10 -31.78 22.08
CA VAL A 45 -5.66 -32.07 21.95
C VAL A 45 -4.94 -30.76 21.62
N PRO A 46 -3.93 -30.32 22.38
CA PRO A 46 -3.29 -29.03 22.17
C PRO A 46 -2.53 -28.97 20.83
N PRO A 47 -2.39 -27.78 20.20
CA PRO A 47 -1.55 -27.61 19.01
C PRO A 47 -0.08 -27.96 19.28
N GLN A 48 0.59 -28.59 18.32
CA GLN A 48 1.96 -29.11 18.49
C GLN A 48 2.86 -28.70 17.32
N THR A 49 4.15 -28.47 17.57
CA THR A 49 5.13 -28.27 16.48
C THR A 49 5.70 -29.61 16.04
N ILE A 50 5.45 -30.00 14.79
CA ILE A 50 5.98 -31.21 14.14
C ILE A 50 6.70 -30.78 12.86
N GLU A 51 7.94 -31.21 12.66
CA GLU A 51 8.77 -30.87 11.49
C GLU A 51 8.75 -29.36 11.11
N TRP A 52 8.85 -28.48 12.11
CA TRP A 52 8.78 -27.02 11.98
C TRP A 52 7.44 -26.47 11.43
N ARG A 53 6.33 -27.18 11.64
CA ARG A 53 4.97 -26.72 11.37
C ARG A 53 4.07 -26.89 12.58
N THR A 54 3.21 -25.91 12.85
CA THR A 54 2.16 -26.02 13.86
C THR A 54 1.03 -26.89 13.32
N MET A 55 0.82 -28.02 13.99
CA MET A 55 -0.22 -28.99 13.72
C MET A 55 -1.38 -28.79 14.70
N VAL A 56 -2.60 -28.80 14.19
CA VAL A 56 -3.84 -28.49 14.94
C VAL A 56 -4.91 -29.56 14.68
N PRO A 57 -5.77 -29.92 15.66
CA PRO A 57 -6.92 -30.78 15.41
C PRO A 57 -7.82 -30.17 14.33
N MET A 58 -7.98 -30.88 13.21
CA MET A 58 -8.58 -30.33 11.99
C MET A 58 -9.96 -29.71 12.21
N ARG A 59 -10.79 -30.37 13.02
CA ARG A 59 -12.23 -30.09 13.13
C ARG A 59 -12.49 -28.69 13.64
N VAL A 60 -11.77 -28.26 14.67
CA VAL A 60 -11.95 -26.94 15.31
C VAL A 60 -11.69 -25.82 14.30
N ILE A 61 -10.61 -25.89 13.51
CA ILE A 61 -10.29 -24.85 12.55
C ILE A 61 -11.28 -24.82 11.39
N PHE A 62 -11.64 -25.98 10.83
CA PHE A 62 -12.61 -26.03 9.74
C PHE A 62 -14.00 -25.53 10.16
N GLU A 63 -14.52 -25.98 11.31
CA GLU A 63 -15.85 -25.59 11.79
C GLU A 63 -15.90 -24.10 12.20
N GLU A 64 -14.86 -23.58 12.86
CA GLU A 64 -14.74 -22.14 13.18
C GLU A 64 -14.59 -21.27 11.93
N LEU A 65 -13.98 -21.78 10.85
CA LEU A 65 -13.93 -21.15 9.53
C LEU A 65 -15.21 -21.37 8.70
N GLY A 66 -16.26 -21.99 9.26
CA GLY A 66 -17.55 -22.19 8.60
C GLY A 66 -17.56 -23.29 7.52
N ALA A 67 -16.76 -24.34 7.70
CA ALA A 67 -16.70 -25.51 6.81
C ALA A 67 -17.27 -26.78 7.48
N GLU A 68 -18.01 -27.58 6.72
CA GLU A 68 -18.53 -28.88 7.16
C GLU A 68 -17.49 -29.99 6.90
N VAL A 69 -17.13 -30.78 7.92
CA VAL A 69 -16.06 -31.80 7.83
C VAL A 69 -16.58 -33.23 7.96
N TYR A 70 -16.36 -33.99 6.88
CA TYR A 70 -16.62 -35.41 6.75
C TYR A 70 -15.31 -36.23 6.89
N TRP A 71 -15.44 -37.43 7.45
CA TRP A 71 -14.37 -38.40 7.62
C TRP A 71 -14.81 -39.74 7.02
N GLU A 72 -14.00 -40.29 6.11
CA GLU A 72 -14.16 -41.65 5.58
C GLU A 72 -13.06 -42.54 6.17
N ASP A 73 -13.48 -43.45 7.03
CA ASP A 73 -12.60 -44.31 7.81
C ASP A 73 -11.90 -45.38 6.96
N SER A 74 -12.60 -45.93 5.96
CA SER A 74 -12.06 -47.01 5.12
C SER A 74 -10.90 -46.55 4.21
N THR A 75 -10.80 -45.24 3.93
CA THR A 75 -9.71 -44.64 3.16
C THR A 75 -8.90 -43.61 3.96
N GLN A 76 -9.16 -43.46 5.25
CA GLN A 76 -8.51 -42.48 6.15
C GLN A 76 -8.50 -41.05 5.56
N THR A 77 -9.64 -40.64 5.01
CA THR A 77 -9.78 -39.44 4.16
C THR A 77 -10.67 -38.40 4.82
N ILE A 78 -10.19 -37.16 4.82
CA ILE A 78 -10.87 -35.95 5.27
C ILE A 78 -11.44 -35.25 4.04
N THR A 79 -12.72 -34.88 4.08
CA THR A 79 -13.33 -33.98 3.09
C THR A 79 -14.03 -32.83 3.81
N ALA A 80 -13.65 -31.59 3.48
CA ALA A 80 -14.23 -30.37 4.05
C ALA A 80 -14.89 -29.52 2.95
N TYR A 81 -16.09 -29.00 3.23
CA TYR A 81 -16.86 -28.16 2.31
C TYR A 81 -17.12 -26.77 2.90
N LYS A 82 -16.84 -25.70 2.16
CA LYS A 82 -17.15 -24.31 2.52
C LYS A 82 -17.75 -23.57 1.32
N GLY A 83 -19.08 -23.45 1.27
CA GLY A 83 -19.79 -22.94 0.09
C GLY A 83 -19.57 -23.86 -1.11
N SER A 84 -18.94 -23.35 -2.18
CA SER A 84 -18.51 -24.17 -3.32
C SER A 84 -17.17 -24.88 -3.11
N THR A 85 -16.35 -24.40 -2.16
CA THR A 85 -14.97 -24.87 -1.97
C THR A 85 -14.96 -26.27 -1.36
N THR A 86 -14.29 -27.22 -2.03
CA THR A 86 -14.10 -28.60 -1.56
C THR A 86 -12.62 -28.86 -1.32
N ILE A 87 -12.25 -29.26 -0.10
CA ILE A 87 -10.88 -29.65 0.25
C ILE A 87 -10.87 -31.13 0.62
N VAL A 88 -9.96 -31.91 0.02
CA VAL A 88 -9.77 -33.34 0.33
C VAL A 88 -8.31 -33.59 0.72
N MET A 89 -8.08 -34.38 1.77
CA MET A 89 -6.74 -34.83 2.18
C MET A 89 -6.80 -36.18 2.90
N GLN A 90 -5.67 -36.86 2.98
CA GLN A 90 -5.59 -38.24 3.51
C GLN A 90 -4.45 -38.35 4.53
N ILE A 91 -4.64 -39.14 5.60
CA ILE A 91 -3.58 -39.36 6.60
C ILE A 91 -2.33 -39.94 5.94
N GLY A 92 -1.16 -39.40 6.30
CA GLY A 92 0.14 -39.77 5.75
C GLY A 92 0.43 -39.23 4.34
N ASN A 93 -0.52 -38.60 3.65
CA ASN A 93 -0.33 -38.05 2.32
C ASN A 93 -0.02 -36.54 2.37
N LYS A 94 1.07 -36.10 1.75
CA LYS A 94 1.41 -34.67 1.64
C LYS A 94 0.56 -33.92 0.61
N MET A 95 -0.10 -34.61 -0.32
CA MET A 95 -0.96 -33.96 -1.30
C MET A 95 -2.38 -33.80 -0.73
N LEU A 96 -2.83 -32.55 -0.59
CA LEU A 96 -4.25 -32.24 -0.52
C LEU A 96 -4.76 -31.87 -1.92
N THR A 97 -6.09 -31.88 -2.11
CA THR A 97 -6.72 -31.18 -3.23
C THR A 97 -7.64 -30.08 -2.71
N LYS A 98 -7.63 -28.93 -3.40
CA LYS A 98 -8.64 -27.88 -3.30
C LYS A 98 -9.33 -27.79 -4.66
N ASP A 99 -10.64 -27.99 -4.70
CA ASP A 99 -11.47 -27.88 -5.90
C ASP A 99 -10.96 -28.75 -7.08
N GLY A 100 -10.31 -29.87 -6.75
CA GLY A 100 -9.65 -30.80 -7.68
C GLY A 100 -8.19 -30.48 -8.01
N GLN A 101 -7.71 -29.26 -7.75
CA GLN A 101 -6.29 -28.89 -7.91
C GLN A 101 -5.46 -29.42 -6.75
N GLN A 102 -4.33 -30.07 -7.04
CA GLN A 102 -3.39 -30.57 -6.03
C GLN A 102 -2.53 -29.44 -5.42
N ILE A 103 -2.31 -29.53 -4.11
CA ILE A 103 -1.41 -28.66 -3.32
C ILE A 103 -0.57 -29.57 -2.40
N GLU A 104 0.75 -29.33 -2.35
CA GLU A 104 1.65 -30.07 -1.46
C GLU A 104 1.74 -29.38 -0.08
N MET A 105 1.64 -30.18 0.98
CA MET A 105 1.83 -29.79 2.38
C MET A 105 3.24 -30.16 2.84
N ASP A 106 3.90 -29.28 3.60
CA ASP A 106 5.20 -29.58 4.20
C ASP A 106 5.20 -30.86 5.06
N VAL A 107 4.09 -31.10 5.77
CA VAL A 107 3.86 -32.22 6.70
C VAL A 107 2.47 -32.80 6.38
N PRO A 108 2.29 -34.13 6.27
CA PRO A 108 0.99 -34.72 5.99
C PRO A 108 0.04 -34.62 7.20
N PRO A 109 -1.27 -34.87 7.03
CA PRO A 109 -2.18 -35.12 8.15
C PRO A 109 -1.71 -36.35 8.95
N LEU A 110 -1.76 -36.26 10.27
CA LEU A 110 -1.31 -37.30 11.21
C LEU A 110 -2.42 -37.61 12.22
N GLU A 111 -2.52 -38.85 12.70
CA GLU A 111 -3.35 -39.16 13.87
C GLU A 111 -2.49 -39.11 15.15
N ILE A 112 -2.92 -38.32 16.13
CA ILE A 112 -2.30 -38.19 17.46
C ILE A 112 -3.43 -38.17 18.50
N ASP A 113 -3.33 -39.01 19.53
CA ASP A 113 -4.30 -39.12 20.64
C ASP A 113 -5.78 -39.25 20.20
N GLY A 114 -6.04 -39.93 19.07
CA GLY A 114 -7.38 -40.08 18.51
C GLY A 114 -7.94 -38.80 17.88
N ARG A 115 -7.08 -37.87 17.46
CA ARG A 115 -7.41 -36.69 16.66
C ARG A 115 -6.54 -36.62 15.41
N THR A 116 -7.16 -36.30 14.28
CA THR A 116 -6.41 -35.97 13.06
C THR A 116 -5.90 -34.54 13.16
N LEU A 117 -4.58 -34.41 13.24
CA LEU A 117 -3.85 -33.15 13.27
C LEU A 117 -3.34 -32.81 11.87
N VAL A 118 -3.47 -31.54 11.49
CA VAL A 118 -3.15 -31.02 10.14
C VAL A 118 -2.34 -29.71 10.24
N PRO A 119 -1.55 -29.34 9.21
CA PRO A 119 -0.80 -28.08 9.25
C PRO A 119 -1.76 -26.89 9.21
N VAL A 120 -1.75 -26.06 10.26
CA VAL A 120 -2.71 -24.95 10.43
C VAL A 120 -2.69 -23.97 9.25
N ARG A 121 -1.50 -23.73 8.69
CA ARG A 121 -1.31 -22.89 7.49
C ARG A 121 -2.05 -23.47 6.29
N ALA A 122 -1.75 -24.71 5.92
CA ALA A 122 -2.26 -25.33 4.69
C ALA A 122 -3.79 -25.36 4.63
N ILE A 123 -4.46 -25.64 5.76
CA ILE A 123 -5.93 -25.65 5.81
C ILE A 123 -6.53 -24.24 5.75
N SER A 124 -5.92 -23.26 6.43
CA SER A 124 -6.46 -21.90 6.51
C SER A 124 -6.25 -21.14 5.20
N GLU A 125 -5.06 -21.25 4.59
CA GLU A 125 -4.78 -20.67 3.27
C GLU A 125 -5.64 -21.31 2.17
N SER A 126 -5.89 -22.63 2.23
CA SER A 126 -6.83 -23.28 1.32
C SER A 126 -8.26 -22.71 1.43
N LEU A 127 -8.67 -22.27 2.63
CA LEU A 127 -9.96 -21.64 2.91
C LEU A 127 -9.98 -20.11 2.70
N GLY A 128 -8.89 -19.51 2.21
CA GLY A 128 -8.79 -18.07 1.91
C GLY A 128 -8.37 -17.19 3.09
N CYS A 129 -7.74 -17.76 4.11
CA CYS A 129 -7.29 -17.03 5.30
C CYS A 129 -5.77 -16.78 5.25
N ASN A 130 -5.31 -15.65 5.79
CA ASN A 130 -3.88 -15.40 5.98
C ASN A 130 -3.41 -16.00 7.32
N VAL A 131 -2.18 -16.52 7.38
CA VAL A 131 -1.61 -17.14 8.60
C VAL A 131 -0.21 -16.62 8.92
N SER A 132 -0.11 -15.82 9.97
CA SER A 132 1.15 -15.35 10.55
C SER A 132 1.51 -16.09 11.85
N TRP A 133 2.78 -15.96 12.25
CA TRP A 133 3.33 -16.52 13.49
C TRP A 133 3.93 -15.40 14.33
N ILE A 134 3.57 -15.35 15.61
CA ILE A 134 4.09 -14.38 16.58
C ILE A 134 4.99 -15.12 17.56
N GLU A 135 6.30 -15.02 17.35
CA GLU A 135 7.33 -15.76 18.08
C GLU A 135 7.32 -15.44 19.59
N ASP A 136 7.28 -14.15 19.95
CA ASP A 136 7.23 -13.64 21.34
C ASP A 136 6.12 -14.25 22.21
N THR A 137 5.04 -14.75 21.60
CA THR A 137 3.85 -15.25 22.30
C THR A 137 3.47 -16.69 21.97
N GLN A 138 4.26 -17.34 21.10
CA GLN A 138 3.99 -18.67 20.50
C GLN A 138 2.57 -18.76 19.93
N THR A 139 2.17 -17.76 19.14
CA THR A 139 0.80 -17.62 18.64
C THR A 139 0.74 -17.72 17.12
N VAL A 140 -0.07 -18.65 16.62
CA VAL A 140 -0.59 -18.61 15.25
C VAL A 140 -1.72 -17.59 15.20
N GLN A 141 -1.59 -16.56 14.35
CA GLN A 141 -2.68 -15.65 14.07
C GLN A 141 -3.22 -15.90 12.66
N ILE A 142 -4.50 -16.24 12.61
CA ILE A 142 -5.28 -16.47 11.39
C ILE A 142 -6.23 -15.28 11.22
N THR A 143 -6.28 -14.72 10.01
CA THR A 143 -7.33 -13.76 9.63
C THR A 143 -8.10 -14.28 8.42
N SER A 144 -9.43 -14.35 8.56
CA SER A 144 -10.33 -14.68 7.46
C SER A 144 -10.27 -13.56 6.42
N GLY A 145 -9.86 -13.88 5.20
CA GLY A 145 -9.96 -12.95 4.09
C GLY A 145 -11.42 -12.67 3.74
N SER A 146 -11.74 -11.41 3.45
CA SER A 146 -12.89 -11.06 2.62
C SER A 146 -12.84 -11.92 1.35
N ALA A 147 -13.92 -12.62 1.02
CA ALA A 147 -13.87 -13.66 -0.01
C ALA A 147 -14.26 -13.16 -1.41
N PRO A 148 -13.31 -13.09 -2.37
CA PRO A 148 -13.60 -13.31 -3.78
C PRO A 148 -13.59 -14.81 -4.09
N GLY A 149 -14.66 -15.33 -4.70
CA GLY A 149 -14.81 -16.76 -4.96
C GLY A 149 -14.06 -17.25 -6.20
N ASN A 150 -12.89 -17.86 -6.03
CA ASN A 150 -12.17 -18.70 -7.02
C ASN A 150 -12.02 -18.12 -8.45
N ALA A 151 -12.01 -16.80 -8.58
CA ALA A 151 -11.48 -16.09 -9.74
C ALA A 151 -10.45 -15.06 -9.22
N PRO A 152 -9.37 -14.75 -9.97
CA PRO A 152 -8.55 -13.59 -9.66
C PRO A 152 -9.44 -12.33 -9.64
N SER A 153 -9.29 -11.46 -8.63
CA SER A 153 -10.04 -10.21 -8.57
C SER A 153 -9.80 -9.40 -9.84
N ALA A 154 -10.76 -8.56 -10.26
CA ALA A 154 -10.60 -7.76 -11.47
C ALA A 154 -9.29 -6.95 -11.44
N ASN A 155 -8.96 -6.40 -10.27
CA ASN A 155 -7.73 -5.67 -9.98
C ASN A 155 -6.45 -6.48 -10.19
N SER A 156 -6.42 -7.76 -9.80
CA SER A 156 -5.24 -8.63 -10.03
C SER A 156 -4.94 -8.85 -11.52
N LEU A 157 -5.96 -8.74 -12.40
CA LEU A 157 -5.80 -8.88 -13.85
C LEU A 157 -5.35 -7.58 -14.54
N VAL A 158 -5.53 -6.41 -13.91
CA VAL A 158 -5.21 -5.07 -14.47
C VAL A 158 -3.71 -4.91 -14.80
N MET A 159 -2.84 -5.64 -14.11
CA MET A 159 -1.38 -5.60 -14.31
C MET A 159 -0.80 -6.84 -15.01
N LYS A 160 -1.63 -7.82 -15.42
CA LYS A 160 -1.17 -9.15 -15.87
C LYS A 160 -0.21 -9.09 -17.08
N ASP A 161 -0.51 -8.23 -18.06
CA ASP A 161 0.25 -8.05 -19.30
C ASP A 161 1.24 -6.87 -19.19
N THR A 162 1.51 -6.39 -17.97
CA THR A 162 2.43 -5.26 -17.72
C THR A 162 3.83 -5.78 -17.45
N TYR A 163 4.73 -5.42 -18.36
CA TYR A 163 6.15 -5.72 -18.35
C TYR A 163 6.95 -4.46 -18.70
N ILE A 164 8.11 -4.32 -18.08
CA ILE A 164 9.05 -3.22 -18.28
C ILE A 164 10.37 -3.87 -18.75
N GLY A 165 10.84 -3.45 -19.92
CA GLY A 165 12.07 -3.95 -20.53
C GLY A 165 13.31 -3.20 -20.06
N ASP A 166 14.47 -3.62 -20.54
CA ASP A 166 15.71 -2.86 -20.38
C ASP A 166 15.85 -1.71 -21.40
N ASP A 167 14.92 -1.56 -22.35
CA ASP A 167 15.05 -0.75 -23.58
C ASP A 167 15.34 0.74 -23.36
N TYR A 168 14.90 1.31 -22.22
CA TYR A 168 15.11 2.71 -21.85
C TYR A 168 16.05 2.89 -20.64
N ARG A 169 16.66 1.82 -20.13
CA ARG A 169 17.62 1.88 -19.01
C ARG A 169 18.87 2.66 -19.45
N VAL A 170 19.30 3.64 -18.66
CA VAL A 170 20.50 4.41 -19.00
C VAL A 170 21.79 3.65 -18.70
N SER A 171 22.89 4.05 -19.35
CA SER A 171 24.21 3.47 -19.09
C SER A 171 24.66 3.72 -17.65
N GLU A 172 25.41 2.77 -17.10
CA GLU A 172 26.10 2.93 -15.82
C GLU A 172 27.37 3.81 -15.95
N GLU A 173 27.83 4.06 -17.19
CA GLU A 173 28.97 4.91 -17.47
C GLU A 173 28.67 6.37 -17.15
N GLY A 174 29.46 6.97 -16.25
CA GLY A 174 29.34 8.37 -15.86
C GLY A 174 28.25 8.67 -14.83
N VAL A 175 27.59 7.65 -14.25
CA VAL A 175 26.67 7.83 -13.13
C VAL A 175 27.42 8.40 -11.92
N GLN A 176 26.94 9.54 -11.41
CA GLN A 176 27.40 10.17 -10.18
C GLN A 176 26.27 10.18 -9.16
N THR A 177 26.59 10.33 -7.87
CA THR A 177 25.60 10.33 -6.79
C THR A 177 25.86 11.47 -5.81
N TYR A 178 24.85 12.31 -5.57
CA TYR A 178 24.91 13.40 -4.60
C TYR A 178 23.64 13.34 -3.73
N ASN A 179 23.79 13.30 -2.41
CA ASN A 179 22.67 13.26 -1.46
C ASN A 179 21.62 12.14 -1.73
N GLY A 180 22.05 11.01 -2.31
CA GLY A 180 21.18 9.89 -2.72
C GLY A 180 20.55 10.02 -4.12
N ILE A 181 20.63 11.21 -4.73
CA ILE A 181 20.18 11.45 -6.11
C ILE A 181 21.27 10.99 -7.07
N LEU A 182 20.88 10.22 -8.08
CA LEU A 182 21.74 9.86 -9.20
C LEU A 182 21.72 10.98 -10.24
N VAL A 183 22.87 11.23 -10.87
CA VAL A 183 23.02 12.13 -12.02
C VAL A 183 23.77 11.39 -13.13
N PHE A 184 23.20 11.36 -14.32
CA PHE A 184 23.80 10.73 -15.50
C PHE A 184 23.50 11.58 -16.74
N GLY A 185 24.52 11.89 -17.55
CA GLY A 185 24.40 12.84 -18.64
C GLY A 185 23.83 14.19 -18.16
N THR A 186 22.59 14.48 -18.55
CA THR A 186 21.85 15.71 -18.22
C THR A 186 20.60 15.46 -17.36
N MET A 187 20.44 14.25 -16.81
CA MET A 187 19.25 13.83 -16.05
C MET A 187 19.61 13.36 -14.64
N ALA A 188 18.69 13.60 -13.72
CA ALA A 188 18.72 13.11 -12.35
C ALA A 188 17.49 12.28 -11.99
N MET A 189 17.65 11.42 -10.98
CA MET A 189 16.57 10.66 -10.34
C MET A 189 16.92 10.33 -8.89
N HIS A 190 15.92 9.99 -8.10
CA HIS A 190 16.11 9.38 -6.78
C HIS A 190 15.48 7.98 -6.84
N PRO A 191 16.26 6.89 -6.68
CA PRO A 191 15.71 5.53 -6.71
C PRO A 191 14.80 5.27 -5.50
N GLU A 192 13.57 4.83 -5.74
CA GLU A 192 12.59 4.59 -4.68
C GLU A 192 12.40 3.09 -4.41
N GLU A 193 12.58 2.65 -3.16
CA GLU A 193 12.45 1.24 -2.78
C GLU A 193 11.10 0.95 -2.11
N LEU A 194 10.38 -0.02 -2.66
CA LEU A 194 9.11 -0.52 -2.11
C LEU A 194 9.27 -1.95 -1.60
N THR A 195 8.71 -2.22 -0.42
CA THR A 195 8.61 -3.59 0.10
C THR A 195 7.21 -4.15 -0.11
N GLN A 196 7.12 -5.47 -0.23
CA GLN A 196 5.87 -6.21 -0.32
C GLN A 196 4.92 -5.92 0.87
N ASP A 197 5.47 -5.73 2.07
CA ASP A 197 4.68 -5.37 3.24
C ASP A 197 4.21 -3.92 3.21
N SER A 198 5.00 -2.98 2.66
CA SER A 198 4.57 -1.60 2.45
C SER A 198 3.44 -1.49 1.43
N ALA A 199 3.47 -2.30 0.37
CA ALA A 199 2.41 -2.42 -0.62
C ALA A 199 1.11 -2.96 -0.01
N LYS A 200 1.17 -4.08 0.72
CA LYS A 200 0.00 -4.65 1.43
C LYS A 200 -0.58 -3.68 2.47
N ALA A 201 0.28 -3.01 3.24
CA ALA A 201 -0.14 -1.99 4.20
C ALA A 201 -0.77 -0.75 3.54
N TYR A 202 -0.36 -0.41 2.31
CA TYR A 202 -1.01 0.64 1.53
C TYR A 202 -2.37 0.18 0.98
N ALA A 203 -2.45 -1.03 0.39
CA ALA A 203 -3.71 -1.60 -0.10
C ALA A 203 -4.77 -1.66 1.02
N SER A 204 -4.39 -2.11 2.22
CA SER A 204 -5.29 -2.11 3.39
C SER A 204 -5.79 -0.71 3.75
N VAL A 205 -4.99 0.35 3.58
CA VAL A 205 -5.43 1.73 3.83
C VAL A 205 -6.37 2.24 2.73
N VAL A 206 -6.13 1.88 1.47
CA VAL A 206 -7.02 2.20 0.33
C VAL A 206 -8.38 1.54 0.51
N ASN A 207 -8.40 0.24 0.87
CA ASN A 207 -9.61 -0.51 1.19
C ASN A 207 -10.37 0.15 2.37
N GLU A 208 -9.67 0.46 3.48
CA GLU A 208 -10.26 1.15 4.64
C GLU A 208 -10.87 2.51 4.34
N VAL A 209 -10.44 3.17 3.25
CA VAL A 209 -11.00 4.44 2.77
C VAL A 209 -12.21 4.18 1.88
N ALA A 210 -12.13 3.26 0.91
CA ALA A 210 -13.25 2.88 0.05
C ALA A 210 -14.43 2.30 0.84
N ASP A 211 -14.16 1.49 1.86
CA ASP A 211 -15.17 0.87 2.73
C ASP A 211 -15.95 1.91 3.56
N SER A 212 -15.42 3.13 3.75
CA SER A 212 -16.16 4.26 4.36
C SER A 212 -17.12 4.97 3.40
N LEU A 213 -17.02 4.71 2.09
CA LEU A 213 -17.77 5.37 1.03
C LEU A 213 -18.50 4.37 0.10
N PRO A 214 -19.38 3.48 0.61
CA PRO A 214 -19.98 2.38 -0.17
C PRO A 214 -20.96 2.80 -1.28
N GLY A 215 -21.09 4.10 -1.56
CA GLY A 215 -21.86 4.66 -2.68
C GLY A 215 -21.02 5.44 -3.70
N VAL A 216 -19.68 5.44 -3.57
CA VAL A 216 -18.75 6.21 -4.41
C VAL A 216 -17.88 5.25 -5.22
N ASN A 217 -17.68 5.53 -6.51
CA ASN A 217 -16.72 4.76 -7.31
C ASN A 217 -15.30 5.14 -6.90
N THR A 218 -14.58 4.27 -6.19
CA THR A 218 -13.20 4.54 -5.76
C THR A 218 -12.20 3.97 -6.75
N TYR A 219 -11.26 4.80 -7.20
CA TYR A 219 -10.20 4.46 -8.14
C TYR A 219 -8.83 4.62 -7.49
N ASN A 220 -7.94 3.65 -7.67
CA ASN A 220 -6.56 3.74 -7.19
C ASN A 220 -5.58 3.81 -8.36
N ILE A 221 -4.78 4.89 -8.40
CA ILE A 221 -3.82 5.19 -9.47
C ILE A 221 -2.42 5.21 -8.87
N LEU A 222 -1.64 4.16 -9.12
CA LEU A 222 -0.23 4.07 -8.75
C LEU A 222 0.67 4.59 -9.87
N ILE A 223 1.53 5.54 -9.53
CA ILE A 223 2.43 6.21 -10.47
C ILE A 223 3.87 5.83 -10.11
N PRO A 224 4.65 5.24 -11.03
CA PRO A 224 6.06 4.97 -10.77
C PRO A 224 6.88 6.26 -10.82
N THR A 225 8.03 6.29 -10.15
CA THR A 225 9.03 7.36 -10.36
C THR A 225 9.92 7.02 -11.56
N SER A 226 10.73 7.98 -12.02
CA SER A 226 11.50 7.87 -13.27
C SER A 226 12.56 6.76 -13.27
N ASP A 227 13.00 6.30 -12.09
CA ASP A 227 13.91 5.17 -11.91
C ASP A 227 13.33 3.84 -12.39
N GLU A 228 12.01 3.62 -12.26
CA GLU A 228 11.33 2.40 -12.71
C GLU A 228 11.48 2.15 -14.23
N PHE A 229 11.63 3.21 -15.01
CA PHE A 229 11.83 3.15 -16.48
C PHE A 229 13.28 3.40 -16.92
N TYR A 230 14.00 4.31 -16.26
CA TYR A 230 15.28 4.81 -16.77
C TYR A 230 16.50 4.46 -15.92
N ALA A 231 16.36 3.86 -14.72
CA ALA A 231 17.52 3.66 -13.84
C ALA A 231 18.63 2.79 -14.48
N PRO A 232 19.92 3.08 -14.19
CA PRO A 232 21.00 2.17 -14.52
C PRO A 232 20.83 0.84 -13.77
N LYS A 233 21.24 -0.27 -14.38
CA LYS A 233 20.80 -1.62 -13.98
C LYS A 233 21.19 -2.03 -12.55
N SER A 234 22.34 -1.60 -12.05
CA SER A 234 22.80 -1.79 -10.67
C SER A 234 22.09 -0.91 -9.63
N TYR A 235 21.35 0.11 -10.05
CA TYR A 235 20.61 1.05 -9.19
C TYR A 235 19.09 0.84 -9.21
N TYR A 236 18.57 0.08 -10.19
CA TYR A 236 17.15 -0.18 -10.36
C TYR A 236 16.48 -0.76 -9.10
N LYS A 237 15.28 -0.27 -8.79
CA LYS A 237 14.39 -0.71 -7.72
C LYS A 237 13.05 -1.08 -8.35
N ASP A 238 12.56 -2.29 -8.06
CA ASP A 238 11.35 -2.84 -8.70
C ASP A 238 10.07 -2.33 -8.02
N GLN A 239 9.44 -1.33 -8.64
CA GLN A 239 8.18 -0.76 -8.17
C GLN A 239 6.98 -1.51 -8.75
N LEU A 240 7.06 -2.01 -9.99
CA LEU A 240 5.99 -2.78 -10.64
C LEU A 240 5.58 -4.02 -9.84
N SER A 241 6.53 -4.76 -9.26
CA SER A 241 6.21 -5.90 -8.40
C SER A 241 5.46 -5.48 -7.13
N ALA A 242 5.78 -4.32 -6.55
CA ALA A 242 5.03 -3.77 -5.41
C ALA A 242 3.64 -3.26 -5.82
N PHE A 243 3.50 -2.64 -6.99
CA PHE A 243 2.21 -2.16 -7.51
C PHE A 243 1.25 -3.32 -7.85
N LYS A 244 1.77 -4.41 -8.42
CA LYS A 244 1.03 -5.67 -8.60
C LYS A 244 0.47 -6.16 -7.28
N THR A 245 1.30 -6.23 -6.24
CA THR A 245 0.87 -6.62 -4.89
C THR A 245 -0.19 -5.69 -4.29
N VAL A 246 -0.16 -4.37 -4.55
CA VAL A 246 -1.27 -3.50 -4.13
C VAL A 246 -2.57 -3.97 -4.80
N TYR A 247 -2.58 -4.06 -6.13
CA TYR A 247 -3.81 -4.36 -6.90
C TYR A 247 -4.35 -5.78 -6.66
N GLU A 248 -3.47 -6.75 -6.38
CA GLU A 248 -3.86 -8.08 -5.90
C GLU A 248 -4.54 -8.07 -4.51
N ASN A 249 -4.31 -7.04 -3.70
CA ASN A 249 -4.83 -6.89 -2.33
C ASN A 249 -5.88 -5.76 -2.21
N LEU A 250 -6.35 -5.18 -3.33
CA LEU A 250 -7.47 -4.23 -3.34
C LEU A 250 -8.82 -4.98 -3.34
N ASN A 251 -9.74 -4.53 -2.48
CA ASN A 251 -11.13 -4.98 -2.45
C ASN A 251 -11.84 -4.69 -3.79
N ASP A 252 -12.87 -5.47 -4.13
CA ASP A 252 -13.65 -5.31 -5.38
C ASP A 252 -14.46 -3.98 -5.47
N ASN A 253 -14.57 -3.20 -4.38
CA ASN A 253 -15.12 -1.83 -4.39
C ASN A 253 -14.09 -0.75 -4.76
N VAL A 254 -12.83 -1.14 -5.02
CA VAL A 254 -11.78 -0.25 -5.54
C VAL A 254 -11.43 -0.68 -6.96
N THR A 255 -11.45 0.25 -7.91
CA THR A 255 -10.99 0.03 -9.28
C THR A 255 -9.50 0.36 -9.38
N ALA A 256 -8.67 -0.65 -9.65
CA ALA A 256 -7.26 -0.46 -9.97
C ALA A 256 -7.06 0.19 -11.36
N VAL A 257 -6.18 1.17 -11.46
CA VAL A 257 -5.89 1.90 -12.72
C VAL A 257 -4.43 1.70 -13.13
N ASN A 258 -4.21 1.10 -14.30
CA ASN A 258 -2.85 0.83 -14.78
C ASN A 258 -2.23 2.04 -15.49
N ALA A 259 -1.64 2.96 -14.71
CA ALA A 259 -0.83 4.04 -15.29
C ALA A 259 0.54 3.55 -15.82
N VAL A 260 1.09 2.45 -15.27
CA VAL A 260 2.43 1.97 -15.60
C VAL A 260 2.54 1.54 -17.06
N LYS A 261 1.57 0.78 -17.59
CA LYS A 261 1.61 0.31 -18.98
C LYS A 261 1.67 1.45 -20.01
N PRO A 262 0.73 2.42 -20.06
CA PRO A 262 0.80 3.47 -21.06
C PRO A 262 1.96 4.45 -20.82
N LEU A 263 2.44 4.61 -19.57
CA LEU A 263 3.70 5.30 -19.32
C LEU A 263 4.89 4.55 -19.95
N TRP A 264 4.98 3.23 -19.80
CA TRP A 264 6.04 2.42 -20.43
C TRP A 264 5.95 2.44 -21.97
N ASP A 265 4.76 2.28 -22.53
CA ASP A 265 4.53 2.32 -23.99
C ASP A 265 4.97 3.67 -24.59
N HIS A 266 4.89 4.76 -23.82
CA HIS A 266 5.34 6.11 -24.18
C HIS A 266 6.66 6.56 -23.51
N ALA A 267 7.46 5.64 -22.94
CA ALA A 267 8.69 6.01 -22.21
C ALA A 267 9.84 6.53 -23.11
N SER A 268 9.68 6.52 -24.44
CA SER A 268 10.55 7.25 -25.38
C SER A 268 10.21 8.75 -25.48
N GLU A 269 9.07 9.20 -24.96
CA GLU A 269 8.66 10.60 -24.91
C GLU A 269 9.10 11.30 -23.62
N LYS A 270 8.96 12.63 -23.56
CA LYS A 270 9.27 13.44 -22.36
C LYS A 270 8.16 13.32 -21.31
N ILE A 271 7.97 12.11 -20.78
CA ILE A 271 6.98 11.81 -19.73
C ILE A 271 7.45 12.10 -18.30
N TYR A 272 8.76 12.27 -18.07
CA TYR A 272 9.34 12.80 -16.83
C TYR A 272 10.25 14.00 -17.11
N PHE A 273 10.38 14.87 -16.11
CA PHE A 273 11.41 15.90 -16.09
C PHE A 273 12.79 15.26 -15.89
N SER A 274 13.85 15.93 -16.34
CA SER A 274 15.23 15.49 -16.13
C SER A 274 15.90 16.18 -14.93
N THR A 275 15.38 17.33 -14.51
CA THR A 275 15.87 18.14 -13.39
C THR A 275 14.92 18.11 -12.17
N ASP A 276 13.73 17.54 -12.30
CA ASP A 276 12.69 17.50 -11.26
C ASP A 276 12.21 16.07 -10.95
N HIS A 277 11.72 15.84 -9.73
CA HIS A 277 11.31 14.51 -9.26
C HIS A 277 9.91 14.06 -9.72
N HIS A 278 9.23 14.84 -10.57
CA HIS A 278 7.89 14.56 -11.07
C HIS A 278 7.87 14.06 -12.52
N TRP A 279 6.76 13.42 -12.88
CA TRP A 279 6.32 13.34 -14.28
C TRP A 279 6.00 14.72 -14.89
N THR A 280 5.96 14.81 -16.23
CA THR A 280 5.40 15.96 -16.95
C THR A 280 3.88 15.88 -17.03
N GLN A 281 3.20 16.94 -17.51
CA GLN A 281 1.76 16.86 -17.79
C GLN A 281 1.45 15.82 -18.89
N ARG A 282 2.38 15.58 -19.81
CA ARG A 282 2.32 14.49 -20.79
C ARG A 282 2.41 13.11 -20.11
N GLY A 283 3.27 12.95 -19.11
CA GLY A 283 3.25 11.74 -18.26
C GLY A 283 1.91 11.55 -17.56
N SER A 284 1.38 12.61 -16.92
CA SER A 284 0.08 12.53 -16.25
C SER A 284 -1.11 12.30 -17.20
N TYR A 285 -0.99 12.68 -18.49
CA TYR A 285 -1.98 12.37 -19.52
C TYR A 285 -2.12 10.87 -19.75
N TYR A 286 -1.03 10.10 -19.79
CA TYR A 286 -1.10 8.64 -20.00
C TYR A 286 -1.76 7.91 -18.82
N ALA A 287 -1.58 8.40 -17.59
CA ALA A 287 -2.35 7.94 -16.44
C ALA A 287 -3.82 8.37 -16.48
N TYR A 288 -4.12 9.55 -17.04
CA TYR A 288 -5.48 10.00 -17.31
C TYR A 288 -6.17 9.15 -18.39
N GLN A 289 -5.46 8.71 -19.44
CA GLN A 289 -5.99 7.74 -20.40
C GLN A 289 -6.37 6.42 -19.73
N ALA A 290 -5.49 5.86 -18.89
CA ALA A 290 -5.80 4.65 -18.12
C ALA A 290 -7.01 4.82 -17.19
N PHE A 291 -7.14 5.99 -16.55
CA PHE A 291 -8.30 6.32 -15.71
C PHE A 291 -9.61 6.37 -16.53
N LYS A 292 -9.58 6.93 -17.74
CA LYS A 292 -10.74 6.94 -18.65
C LYS A 292 -11.08 5.53 -19.12
N GLU A 293 -10.09 4.72 -19.52
CA GLU A 293 -10.28 3.33 -19.93
C GLU A 293 -10.88 2.47 -18.80
N ALA A 294 -10.39 2.62 -17.57
CA ALA A 294 -10.94 1.96 -16.38
C ALA A 294 -12.41 2.32 -16.08
N LYS A 295 -12.92 3.41 -16.68
CA LYS A 295 -14.33 3.84 -16.62
C LYS A 295 -15.16 3.44 -17.84
N GLY A 296 -14.57 2.77 -18.83
CA GLY A 296 -15.19 2.54 -20.13
C GLY A 296 -15.36 3.82 -20.97
N GLU A 297 -14.63 4.88 -20.63
CA GLU A 297 -14.61 6.18 -21.31
C GLU A 297 -13.32 6.32 -22.16
N THR A 298 -13.25 7.32 -23.03
CA THR A 298 -12.05 7.62 -23.82
C THR A 298 -11.57 9.04 -23.53
N ALA A 299 -10.26 9.25 -23.38
CA ALA A 299 -9.67 10.58 -23.30
C ALA A 299 -9.67 11.28 -24.67
N PRO A 300 -9.93 12.60 -24.76
CA PRO A 300 -9.59 13.39 -25.95
C PRO A 300 -8.09 13.29 -26.26
N PRO A 301 -7.66 13.24 -27.53
CA PRO A 301 -6.25 13.10 -27.89
C PRO A 301 -5.45 14.36 -27.56
N LEU A 302 -4.14 14.21 -27.28
CA LEU A 302 -3.25 15.32 -26.87
C LEU A 302 -3.21 16.51 -27.84
N ASP A 303 -3.45 16.28 -29.13
CA ASP A 303 -3.48 17.31 -30.18
C ASP A 303 -4.79 18.12 -30.22
N SER A 304 -5.82 17.71 -29.48
CA SER A 304 -7.06 18.49 -29.30
C SER A 304 -6.95 19.63 -28.27
N TYR A 305 -5.91 19.61 -27.42
CA TYR A 305 -5.67 20.62 -26.39
C TYR A 305 -4.74 21.73 -26.89
N GLU A 306 -4.94 22.97 -26.45
CA GLU A 306 -3.99 24.05 -26.76
C GLU A 306 -2.66 23.81 -26.04
N ARG A 307 -1.59 23.58 -26.81
CA ARG A 307 -0.25 23.32 -26.30
C ARG A 307 0.57 24.60 -26.17
N GLN A 308 0.95 24.93 -24.94
CA GLN A 308 1.90 25.98 -24.57
C GLN A 308 3.20 25.35 -24.02
N VAL A 309 4.29 26.13 -24.01
CA VAL A 309 5.59 25.72 -23.45
C VAL A 309 6.19 26.87 -22.68
N SER A 310 6.87 26.58 -21.57
CA SER A 310 7.74 27.54 -20.89
C SER A 310 9.12 26.94 -20.63
N GLU A 311 10.13 27.56 -21.23
CA GLU A 311 11.53 27.13 -21.21
C GLU A 311 12.24 27.42 -19.87
N ASN A 312 13.44 26.87 -19.71
CA ASN A 312 14.36 27.14 -18.61
C ASN A 312 13.81 26.75 -17.23
N TYR A 313 13.22 25.57 -17.12
CA TYR A 313 12.84 24.98 -15.84
C TYR A 313 14.02 24.21 -15.24
N VAL A 314 14.51 24.66 -14.07
CA VAL A 314 15.41 23.87 -13.23
C VAL A 314 14.60 23.35 -12.04
N GLY A 315 14.49 22.04 -11.95
CA GLY A 315 13.67 21.34 -10.97
C GLY A 315 14.31 21.14 -9.59
N SER A 316 13.55 20.45 -8.74
CA SER A 316 13.88 20.22 -7.33
C SER A 316 15.09 19.31 -7.09
N PHE A 317 15.58 18.53 -8.06
CA PHE A 317 16.82 17.77 -7.85
C PHE A 317 18.03 18.70 -7.73
N ALA A 318 18.07 19.80 -8.49
CA ALA A 318 19.14 20.79 -8.36
C ALA A 318 19.17 21.40 -6.93
N ALA A 319 18.00 21.79 -6.41
CA ALA A 319 17.88 22.33 -5.06
C ALA A 319 18.21 21.31 -3.95
N LYS A 320 17.95 20.01 -4.18
CA LYS A 320 18.38 18.92 -3.26
C LYS A 320 19.89 18.63 -3.34
N MET A 321 20.61 19.20 -4.31
CA MET A 321 22.03 19.00 -4.58
C MET A 321 22.87 20.29 -4.45
N GLU A 322 22.33 21.33 -3.78
CA GLU A 322 22.94 22.66 -3.66
C GLU A 322 24.44 22.62 -3.32
N GLY A 323 25.26 23.34 -4.11
CA GLY A 323 26.70 23.42 -3.91
C GLY A 323 27.51 22.20 -4.39
N THR A 324 26.91 21.30 -5.17
CA THR A 324 27.60 20.16 -5.80
C THR A 324 27.63 20.28 -7.33
N PRO A 325 28.56 19.59 -8.03
CA PRO A 325 28.57 19.57 -9.50
C PRO A 325 27.28 19.01 -10.12
N GLY A 326 26.52 18.18 -9.38
CA GLY A 326 25.20 17.71 -9.81
C GLY A 326 24.17 18.83 -9.94
N GLU A 327 24.25 19.87 -9.12
CA GLU A 327 23.42 21.06 -9.27
C GLU A 327 23.82 21.87 -10.51
N GLU A 328 25.12 22.04 -10.76
CA GLU A 328 25.64 22.76 -11.94
C GLU A 328 25.20 22.07 -13.25
N ILE A 329 25.33 20.73 -13.32
CA ILE A 329 24.89 19.93 -14.47
C ILE A 329 23.40 20.16 -14.80
N LEU A 330 22.52 20.20 -13.79
CA LEU A 330 21.08 20.43 -14.00
C LEU A 330 20.72 21.90 -14.27
N LYS A 331 21.52 22.86 -13.77
CA LYS A 331 21.35 24.30 -14.08
C LYS A 331 21.73 24.62 -15.53
N ASP A 332 22.79 23.99 -16.04
CA ASP A 332 23.24 24.16 -17.42
C ASP A 332 22.38 23.39 -18.44
N ASN A 333 21.55 22.44 -17.99
CA ASN A 333 20.69 21.61 -18.82
C ASN A 333 19.22 21.61 -18.32
N PRO A 334 18.52 22.77 -18.34
CA PRO A 334 17.16 22.88 -17.85
C PRO A 334 16.13 22.13 -18.72
N ASP A 335 15.03 21.74 -18.09
CA ASP A 335 13.81 21.26 -18.75
C ASP A 335 12.99 22.40 -19.37
N TYR A 336 11.93 22.02 -20.09
CA TYR A 336 10.79 22.88 -20.42
C TYR A 336 9.52 22.34 -19.76
N VAL A 337 8.62 23.23 -19.34
CA VAL A 337 7.27 22.84 -18.87
C VAL A 337 6.31 22.89 -20.05
N GLU A 338 5.94 21.71 -20.54
CA GLU A 338 4.84 21.53 -21.48
C GLU A 338 3.50 21.72 -20.75
N LYS A 339 2.60 22.51 -21.33
CA LYS A 339 1.29 22.88 -20.77
C LYS A 339 0.20 22.62 -21.81
N PHE A 340 -0.83 21.87 -21.45
CA PHE A 340 -2.00 21.57 -22.28
C PHE A 340 -3.24 22.17 -21.62
N MET A 341 -3.79 23.22 -22.23
CA MET A 341 -4.89 23.99 -21.63
C MET A 341 -6.21 23.20 -21.70
N PRO A 342 -7.04 23.22 -20.64
CA PRO A 342 -8.34 22.54 -20.64
C PRO A 342 -9.26 22.95 -21.80
N LEU A 343 -10.09 22.00 -22.25
CA LEU A 343 -11.09 22.19 -23.31
C LEU A 343 -12.36 22.92 -22.83
N VAL A 344 -12.45 23.17 -21.52
CA VAL A 344 -13.61 23.78 -20.84
C VAL A 344 -13.13 24.92 -19.95
N GLU A 345 -13.95 25.97 -19.80
CA GLU A 345 -13.75 26.96 -18.74
C GLU A 345 -13.83 26.26 -17.37
N ALA A 346 -12.84 26.50 -16.52
CA ALA A 346 -12.78 25.98 -15.15
C ALA A 346 -12.18 27.02 -14.20
N ASN A 347 -12.96 27.40 -13.18
CA ASN A 347 -12.59 28.44 -12.21
C ASN A 347 -12.33 27.81 -10.84
N GLY A 348 -11.13 28.00 -10.30
CA GLY A 348 -10.70 27.43 -9.03
C GLY A 348 -10.78 28.38 -7.85
N THR A 349 -11.16 27.85 -6.69
CA THR A 349 -10.99 28.50 -5.39
C THR A 349 -10.23 27.57 -4.45
N ILE A 350 -9.21 28.10 -3.77
CA ILE A 350 -8.45 27.39 -2.74
C ILE A 350 -9.04 27.73 -1.37
N TYR A 351 -9.26 26.70 -0.57
CA TYR A 351 -9.75 26.78 0.81
C TYR A 351 -8.71 26.20 1.78
N ASN A 352 -8.72 26.69 3.01
CA ASN A 352 -7.95 26.10 4.10
C ASN A 352 -8.74 25.03 4.87
N ASP A 353 -10.08 25.05 4.77
CA ASP A 353 -11.05 24.23 5.50
C ASP A 353 -11.89 23.34 4.58
N GLN A 354 -12.49 22.28 5.13
CA GLN A 354 -13.36 21.38 4.37
C GLN A 354 -14.73 22.01 4.08
N GLU A 355 -15.20 22.85 5.01
CA GLU A 355 -16.49 23.54 5.02
C GLU A 355 -16.55 24.70 4.01
N ARG A 356 -15.41 25.03 3.38
CA ARG A 356 -15.27 26.05 2.32
C ARG A 356 -15.64 27.47 2.77
N GLN A 357 -15.45 27.77 4.06
CA GLN A 357 -15.66 29.10 4.64
C GLN A 357 -14.36 29.93 4.66
N GLN A 358 -13.19 29.27 4.74
CA GLN A 358 -11.88 29.91 4.79
C GLN A 358 -11.22 29.95 3.41
N VAL A 359 -11.77 30.80 2.53
CA VAL A 359 -11.17 31.13 1.23
C VAL A 359 -9.75 31.67 1.42
N LYS A 360 -8.79 31.03 0.75
CA LYS A 360 -7.37 31.41 0.69
C LYS A 360 -7.06 32.21 -0.57
N TYR A 361 -7.56 31.76 -1.72
CA TYR A 361 -7.43 32.41 -3.03
C TYR A 361 -8.64 32.08 -3.92
N GLU A 362 -9.14 33.06 -4.66
CA GLU A 362 -10.20 32.90 -5.68
C GLU A 362 -9.63 33.06 -7.09
N ASN A 363 -10.39 32.66 -8.11
CA ASN A 363 -10.06 32.82 -9.54
C ASN A 363 -8.71 32.19 -9.91
N VAL A 364 -8.41 31.05 -9.28
CA VAL A 364 -7.21 30.25 -9.52
C VAL A 364 -7.41 29.50 -10.85
N PRO A 365 -6.54 29.68 -11.86
CA PRO A 365 -6.63 28.93 -13.10
C PRO A 365 -6.00 27.55 -12.94
N VAL A 366 -6.55 26.56 -13.65
CA VAL A 366 -6.09 25.15 -13.64
C VAL A 366 -4.62 25.02 -14.00
N ILE A 367 -4.15 25.88 -14.91
CA ILE A 367 -2.74 26.00 -15.29
C ILE A 367 -2.37 27.48 -15.21
N LYS A 368 -1.30 27.79 -14.48
CA LYS A 368 -0.73 29.14 -14.37
C LYS A 368 0.37 29.35 -15.41
N ASP A 369 0.56 30.60 -15.83
CA ASP A 369 1.74 30.96 -16.62
C ASP A 369 3.00 31.06 -15.76
N TYR A 370 3.51 29.88 -15.38
CA TYR A 370 4.82 29.68 -14.75
C TYR A 370 5.65 28.70 -15.59
N ASN A 371 6.98 28.75 -15.42
CA ASN A 371 7.96 27.84 -16.03
C ASN A 371 8.45 26.76 -15.04
N SER A 372 7.60 26.31 -14.13
CA SER A 372 7.91 25.26 -13.17
C SER A 372 6.68 24.43 -12.82
N TYR A 373 6.85 23.27 -12.19
CA TYR A 373 5.78 22.32 -11.90
C TYR A 373 4.59 22.91 -11.10
N ILE A 374 4.79 23.98 -10.32
CA ILE A 374 3.73 24.72 -9.63
C ILE A 374 2.78 25.48 -10.59
N ALA A 375 3.02 25.44 -11.90
CA ALA A 375 2.06 25.82 -12.92
C ALA A 375 0.75 25.03 -12.80
N PHE A 376 0.81 23.74 -12.46
CA PHE A 376 -0.37 22.88 -12.37
C PHE A 376 -1.11 23.10 -11.04
N ILE A 377 -2.39 23.45 -11.14
CA ILE A 377 -3.36 23.71 -10.05
C ILE A 377 -2.90 24.66 -8.93
N ALA A 378 -1.88 25.48 -9.18
CA ALA A 378 -1.18 26.29 -8.17
C ALA A 378 -0.52 25.49 -7.02
N GLY A 379 -0.22 24.20 -7.25
CA GLY A 379 0.52 23.33 -6.32
C GLY A 379 -0.24 22.85 -5.08
N ASP A 380 0.52 22.65 -3.99
CA ASP A 380 0.13 21.84 -2.83
C ASP A 380 -0.70 22.60 -1.80
N ASN A 381 -1.95 22.84 -2.17
CA ASN A 381 -2.97 23.53 -1.39
C ASN A 381 -3.85 22.55 -0.59
N PRO A 382 -4.44 22.96 0.57
CA PRO A 382 -5.22 22.05 1.42
C PRO A 382 -6.40 21.45 0.67
N MET A 383 -7.31 22.29 0.17
CA MET A 383 -8.30 21.91 -0.81
C MET A 383 -8.41 22.97 -1.91
N THR A 384 -8.40 22.54 -3.16
CA THR A 384 -8.74 23.37 -4.33
C THR A 384 -10.01 22.83 -4.95
N VAL A 385 -11.04 23.66 -5.10
CA VAL A 385 -12.29 23.29 -5.77
C VAL A 385 -12.39 24.03 -7.09
N TYR A 386 -12.41 23.29 -8.20
CA TYR A 386 -12.70 23.81 -9.54
C TYR A 386 -14.17 23.61 -9.88
N LYS A 387 -14.85 24.66 -10.31
CA LYS A 387 -16.17 24.58 -10.96
C LYS A 387 -16.01 24.79 -12.46
N THR A 388 -16.64 23.93 -13.27
CA THR A 388 -16.33 23.81 -14.71
C THR A 388 -17.57 23.92 -15.58
N SER A 389 -17.34 24.27 -16.85
CA SER A 389 -18.38 24.29 -17.90
C SER A 389 -18.67 22.92 -18.53
N ALA A 390 -18.09 21.82 -18.01
CA ALA A 390 -18.40 20.45 -18.46
C ALA A 390 -19.88 20.05 -18.25
N GLY A 391 -20.60 20.75 -17.35
CA GLY A 391 -22.06 20.82 -17.33
C GLY A 391 -22.85 19.54 -17.02
N ASN A 392 -22.18 18.42 -16.72
CA ASN A 392 -22.81 17.11 -16.52
C ASN A 392 -23.30 16.84 -15.08
N GLY A 393 -23.02 17.74 -14.13
CA GLY A 393 -23.41 17.63 -12.72
C GLY A 393 -22.55 16.70 -11.87
N LYS A 394 -21.69 15.86 -12.48
CA LYS A 394 -20.80 14.94 -11.76
C LYS A 394 -19.76 15.69 -10.93
N LYS A 395 -19.31 15.08 -9.83
CA LYS A 395 -18.25 15.59 -8.96
C LYS A 395 -17.18 14.54 -8.67
N LEU A 396 -15.94 14.99 -8.62
CA LEU A 396 -14.76 14.17 -8.31
C LEU A 396 -14.08 14.69 -7.04
N VAL A 397 -13.71 13.79 -6.14
CA VAL A 397 -12.70 14.05 -5.10
C VAL A 397 -11.38 13.40 -5.51
N ILE A 398 -10.27 14.13 -5.40
CA ILE A 398 -8.91 13.62 -5.63
C ILE A 398 -8.12 13.74 -4.33
N LEU A 399 -7.73 12.61 -3.74
CA LEU A 399 -6.75 12.55 -2.65
C LEU A 399 -5.36 12.35 -3.23
N LYS A 400 -4.47 13.32 -2.99
CA LYS A 400 -3.17 13.40 -3.66
C LYS A 400 -2.06 13.96 -2.78
N GLU A 401 -0.83 13.78 -3.24
CA GLU A 401 0.30 14.68 -2.97
C GLU A 401 0.76 15.33 -4.30
N SER A 402 1.99 15.85 -4.40
CA SER A 402 2.42 16.68 -5.53
C SER A 402 2.38 16.01 -6.92
N TYR A 403 2.53 14.68 -7.06
CA TYR A 403 2.32 14.03 -8.36
C TYR A 403 0.90 14.25 -8.92
N GLY A 404 -0.11 14.29 -8.04
CA GLY A 404 -1.50 14.52 -8.45
C GLY A 404 -1.77 15.91 -9.03
N ASN A 405 -0.86 16.88 -8.87
CA ASN A 405 -1.03 18.25 -9.39
C ASN A 405 -1.19 18.27 -10.91
N ALA A 406 -0.31 17.59 -11.65
CA ALA A 406 -0.39 17.50 -13.10
C ALA A 406 -1.57 16.65 -13.58
N PHE A 407 -1.93 15.56 -12.87
CA PHE A 407 -3.08 14.72 -13.22
C PHE A 407 -4.41 15.47 -13.10
N SER A 408 -4.59 16.23 -12.02
CA SER A 408 -5.83 16.95 -11.71
C SER A 408 -6.19 18.03 -12.74
N THR A 409 -5.25 18.41 -13.62
CA THR A 409 -5.52 19.33 -14.75
C THR A 409 -6.39 18.70 -15.84
N TRP A 410 -6.36 17.37 -15.98
CA TRP A 410 -7.12 16.65 -17.01
C TRP A 410 -8.57 16.42 -16.60
N THR A 411 -8.82 16.15 -15.31
CA THR A 411 -10.15 15.80 -14.81
C THR A 411 -11.14 16.97 -14.83
N VAL A 412 -10.70 18.23 -14.91
CA VAL A 412 -11.62 19.38 -15.03
C VAL A 412 -12.47 19.34 -16.31
N ASN A 413 -12.04 18.60 -17.33
CA ASN A 413 -12.79 18.41 -18.58
C ASN A 413 -14.00 17.47 -18.41
N ASP A 414 -14.03 16.65 -17.34
CA ASP A 414 -14.97 15.53 -17.19
C ASP A 414 -16.04 15.72 -16.09
N TYR A 415 -15.88 16.69 -15.20
CA TYR A 415 -16.74 16.87 -14.02
C TYR A 415 -17.12 18.34 -13.85
N SER A 416 -18.37 18.61 -13.45
CA SER A 416 -18.82 19.97 -13.11
C SER A 416 -18.14 20.54 -11.87
N GLU A 417 -17.76 19.69 -10.90
CA GLU A 417 -16.97 20.10 -9.73
C GLU A 417 -15.82 19.13 -9.45
N VAL A 418 -14.58 19.63 -9.28
CA VAL A 418 -13.41 18.81 -8.92
C VAL A 418 -12.79 19.33 -7.62
N TYR A 419 -12.76 18.48 -6.60
CA TYR A 419 -12.27 18.76 -5.26
C TYR A 419 -10.91 18.07 -5.06
N ILE A 420 -9.83 18.84 -5.16
CA ILE A 420 -8.46 18.34 -5.09
C ILE A 420 -7.92 18.59 -3.69
N VAL A 421 -7.59 17.54 -2.95
CA VAL A 421 -7.24 17.60 -1.52
C VAL A 421 -5.83 17.06 -1.31
N ASP A 422 -4.96 17.90 -0.76
CA ASP A 422 -3.60 17.48 -0.41
C ASP A 422 -3.57 16.87 1.00
N ILE A 423 -3.38 15.55 1.06
CA ILE A 423 -3.49 14.75 2.29
C ILE A 423 -2.47 15.13 3.38
N ARG A 424 -1.44 15.93 3.04
CA ARG A 424 -0.42 16.43 3.98
C ARG A 424 -0.87 17.67 4.75
N ARG A 425 -1.99 18.29 4.38
CA ARG A 425 -2.45 19.61 4.85
C ARG A 425 -3.54 19.61 5.92
N PHE A 426 -4.12 18.46 6.19
CA PHE A 426 -5.19 18.27 7.17
C PHE A 426 -4.74 17.34 8.29
N ASN A 427 -5.55 17.27 9.36
CA ASN A 427 -5.42 16.29 10.44
C ASN A 427 -4.06 16.33 11.16
N GLY A 428 -3.52 17.54 11.35
CA GLY A 428 -2.40 17.84 12.27
C GLY A 428 -0.98 17.80 11.69
N ASN A 429 -0.80 17.43 10.42
CA ASN A 429 0.51 16.97 9.92
C ASN A 429 1.53 18.06 9.58
N ASP A 430 1.09 19.27 9.21
CA ASP A 430 1.95 20.46 9.01
C ASP A 430 1.75 21.54 10.10
N GLY A 431 1.12 21.17 11.21
CA GLY A 431 0.75 22.07 12.30
C GLY A 431 -0.61 22.76 12.12
N ASN A 432 -1.30 22.58 10.99
CA ASN A 432 -2.70 23.00 10.87
C ASN A 432 -3.60 22.20 11.82
N ALA A 433 -4.48 22.91 12.54
CA ALA A 433 -5.53 22.32 13.36
C ALA A 433 -6.77 21.90 12.54
N ASN A 434 -6.73 22.07 11.22
CA ASN A 434 -7.87 21.85 10.34
C ASN A 434 -8.12 20.35 10.14
N THR A 435 -9.35 19.92 10.38
CA THR A 435 -9.80 18.53 10.24
C THR A 435 -10.37 18.25 8.86
N PHE A 436 -10.24 17.02 8.39
CA PHE A 436 -10.88 16.53 7.16
C PHE A 436 -11.39 15.09 7.37
N SER A 437 -12.59 14.80 6.86
CA SER A 437 -13.20 13.48 6.77
C SER A 437 -14.01 13.39 5.48
N LEU A 438 -13.62 12.46 4.60
CA LEU A 438 -14.33 12.07 3.40
C LEU A 438 -15.78 11.73 3.69
N SER A 439 -16.03 11.04 4.80
CA SER A 439 -17.38 10.66 5.25
C SER A 439 -18.26 11.90 5.42
N SER A 440 -17.72 12.94 6.07
CA SER A 440 -18.40 14.23 6.26
C SER A 440 -18.54 15.02 4.96
N LEU A 441 -17.50 15.08 4.13
CA LEU A 441 -17.55 15.75 2.82
C LEU A 441 -18.59 15.09 1.90
N TYR A 442 -18.71 13.77 1.91
CA TYR A 442 -19.68 13.03 1.11
C TYR A 442 -21.13 13.35 1.50
N GLN A 443 -21.42 13.56 2.79
CA GLN A 443 -22.76 14.00 3.25
C GLN A 443 -23.09 15.45 2.87
N ASP A 444 -22.07 16.27 2.59
CA ASP A 444 -22.20 17.70 2.23
C ASP A 444 -22.32 17.91 0.71
N ILE A 445 -21.44 17.30 -0.10
CA ILE A 445 -21.37 17.56 -1.55
C ILE A 445 -21.96 16.46 -2.44
N HIS A 446 -22.15 15.23 -1.91
CA HIS A 446 -22.52 14.01 -2.64
C HIS A 446 -21.73 13.82 -3.95
N PHE A 447 -20.47 13.39 -3.86
CA PHE A 447 -19.59 13.18 -5.01
C PHE A 447 -19.68 11.76 -5.58
N ASP A 448 -19.59 11.63 -6.90
CA ASP A 448 -19.76 10.35 -7.63
C ASP A 448 -18.51 9.47 -7.53
N ASP A 449 -17.33 10.08 -7.70
CA ASP A 449 -16.05 9.39 -7.89
C ASP A 449 -15.00 9.88 -6.88
N LEU A 450 -14.17 8.95 -6.42
CA LEU A 450 -12.97 9.20 -5.61
C LEU A 450 -11.73 8.68 -6.35
N VAL A 451 -10.75 9.54 -6.62
CA VAL A 451 -9.42 9.13 -7.07
C VAL A 451 -8.43 9.24 -5.92
N ILE A 452 -7.80 8.11 -5.58
CA ILE A 452 -6.61 8.06 -4.72
C ILE A 452 -5.41 7.87 -5.64
N ILE A 453 -4.60 8.91 -5.79
CA ILE A 453 -3.46 8.95 -6.70
C ILE A 453 -2.15 9.07 -5.91
N THR A 454 -1.16 8.23 -6.21
CA THR A 454 -0.04 7.96 -5.29
C THR A 454 1.23 7.51 -6.00
N TYR A 455 2.39 7.90 -5.45
CA TYR A 455 3.74 7.53 -5.88
C TYR A 455 4.53 6.84 -4.73
N PRO A 456 5.70 6.22 -4.98
CA PRO A 456 6.30 5.24 -4.06
C PRO A 456 6.54 5.71 -2.59
N PRO A 457 7.07 6.91 -2.29
CA PRO A 457 7.31 7.34 -0.90
C PRO A 457 6.05 7.36 -0.02
N MET A 458 4.89 7.65 -0.61
CA MET A 458 3.60 7.60 0.08
C MET A 458 3.17 6.18 0.45
N MET A 459 3.57 5.19 -0.35
CA MET A 459 3.36 3.77 -0.06
C MET A 459 4.40 3.25 0.93
N ALA A 460 5.67 3.65 0.79
CA ALA A 460 6.79 3.16 1.59
C ALA A 460 6.66 3.50 3.08
N TYR A 461 6.40 4.77 3.41
CA TYR A 461 6.47 5.25 4.79
C TYR A 461 5.15 5.12 5.55
N GLY A 462 5.17 4.49 6.73
CA GLY A 462 3.97 4.32 7.56
C GLY A 462 3.36 5.64 8.04
N SER A 463 4.17 6.68 8.26
CA SER A 463 3.70 8.04 8.52
C SER A 463 2.90 8.61 7.35
N MET A 464 3.33 8.37 6.12
CA MET A 464 2.65 8.82 4.90
C MET A 464 1.35 8.04 4.66
N ARG A 465 1.37 6.71 4.83
CA ARG A 465 0.14 5.88 4.78
C ARG A 465 -0.90 6.33 5.82
N ASN A 466 -0.45 6.74 7.01
CA ASN A 466 -1.34 7.27 8.05
C ASN A 466 -2.00 8.60 7.66
N LEU A 467 -1.40 9.42 6.79
CA LEU A 467 -2.07 10.63 6.25
C LEU A 467 -3.37 10.24 5.54
N LEU A 468 -3.28 9.30 4.58
CA LEU A 468 -4.42 8.81 3.81
C LEU A 468 -5.44 8.08 4.72
N LYS A 469 -4.98 7.25 5.65
CA LYS A 469 -5.83 6.54 6.63
C LYS A 469 -6.64 7.49 7.51
N ASN A 470 -6.11 8.68 7.78
CA ASN A 470 -6.77 9.72 8.58
C ASN A 470 -7.78 10.56 7.77
N MET A 471 -7.93 10.36 6.45
CA MET A 471 -8.85 11.16 5.62
C MET A 471 -10.30 10.66 5.64
N LYS A 472 -10.60 9.50 6.22
CA LYS A 472 -11.95 8.89 6.20
C LYS A 472 -12.91 9.48 7.24
#